data_AF-A0A0B2UIM3-F1
#
_entry.id   AF-A0A0B2UIM3-F1
#
_cell.length_a   1.000
_cell.length_b   1.000
_cell.length_c   1.000
_cell.angle_alpha   90.00
_cell.angle_beta   90.00
_cell.angle_gamma   90.00
#
_symmetry.space_group_name_H-M   'P 1'
#
loop_
_entity.id
_entity.type
_entity.pdbx_description
1 polymer ?
#
loop_
_entity_poly.entity_id
_entity_poly.type
_entity_poly.pdbx_seq_one_letter_code
_entity_poly.pdbx_strand_id
1 'polypeptide(L)'
;MFFKRHAEPVNRCIEEELDILSNRLNDSIYYEDRLDALNEILKASRTHPVEVGICALQSVINSMREMEDVSIHIEVIKNTLECRSRMEFIDIIVSNHSSLGAICSCIQENKEEENIYDLLYELSISEAFPKCMPKIPNAAYYCVHMVKKKKTELISRLIECDVNFKKELTFAEVFENTLEVLRNGFSKEMMALLVHLLKDCTFNQNYFNELNWDAILKYRATHQNETDQVLSSLIDLKNPDFPRIQCSVHKRIEMQSLVNACEWRLIYLIIKDNAQYTQEALSLISSENIANACNQKAFTRRNDAYLLADYLLMHDSFDLPEHDSYRIYTLKCFHGRQLSLESIASKMISEIDMLDRIDECSVLDLLVFVIFNFQASWADKITIKLVEIFNDYTRPNIHRSLCLIALMMLDTPIDSIGVNQYAAAHILRETRLQLCSLSQHPELYMTDHMVDTLIDNVNDLILTKCT
;
A
#
# COMPACT_ATOMS: atom_id res chain seq x y z
N MET A 1 -55.69 -23.87 52.05
CA MET A 1 -54.49 -23.36 52.76
C MET A 1 -53.33 -23.44 51.77
N PHE A 2 -52.93 -22.34 51.14
CA PHE A 2 -52.05 -21.31 51.69
C PHE A 2 -50.65 -21.84 52.06
N PHE A 3 -49.83 -22.07 51.03
CA PHE A 3 -48.41 -21.72 51.12
C PHE A 3 -48.02 -20.95 49.85
N LYS A 4 -48.61 -19.76 49.70
CA LYS A 4 -47.85 -18.64 49.12
C LYS A 4 -46.77 -18.29 50.14
N ARG A 5 -45.61 -18.95 50.06
CA ARG A 5 -44.38 -18.25 50.42
C ARG A 5 -44.13 -17.31 49.24
N HIS A 6 -44.66 -16.09 49.36
CA HIS A 6 -44.02 -14.96 48.72
C HIS A 6 -42.63 -14.87 49.37
N ALA A 7 -41.67 -15.61 48.81
CA ALA A 7 -40.29 -15.20 48.95
C ALA A 7 -40.25 -13.81 48.35
N GLU A 8 -39.91 -12.81 49.17
CA GLU A 8 -39.53 -11.50 48.68
C GLU A 8 -38.55 -11.73 47.52
N PRO A 9 -38.68 -11.02 46.38
CA PRO A 9 -37.72 -11.18 45.31
C PRO A 9 -36.36 -10.84 45.92
N VAL A 10 -35.52 -11.87 46.07
CA VAL A 10 -34.09 -11.65 46.28
C VAL A 10 -33.71 -10.79 45.10
N ASN A 11 -33.35 -9.55 45.36
CA ASN A 11 -32.92 -8.61 44.35
C ASN A 11 -31.60 -9.16 43.81
N ARG A 12 -31.68 -10.13 42.90
CA ARG A 12 -30.52 -10.82 42.37
C ARG A 12 -29.69 -9.79 41.64
N CYS A 13 -28.38 -9.88 41.79
CA CYS A 13 -27.51 -9.08 40.97
C CYS A 13 -27.75 -9.49 39.51
N ILE A 14 -27.80 -8.52 38.60
CA ILE A 14 -28.02 -8.77 37.16
C ILE A 14 -27.03 -9.80 36.61
N GLU A 15 -25.80 -9.84 37.13
CA GLU A 15 -24.77 -10.82 36.78
C GLU A 15 -25.22 -12.26 37.12
N GLU A 16 -25.77 -12.50 38.30
CA GLU A 16 -26.26 -13.82 38.71
C GLU A 16 -27.46 -14.27 37.86
N GLU A 17 -28.31 -13.33 37.45
CA GLU A 17 -29.41 -13.61 36.54
C GLU A 17 -28.90 -13.99 35.14
N LEU A 18 -27.93 -13.24 34.62
CA LEU A 18 -27.31 -13.50 33.32
C LEU A 18 -26.54 -14.83 33.29
N ASP A 19 -25.90 -15.22 34.38
CA ASP A 19 -25.26 -16.53 34.51
C ASP A 19 -26.29 -17.67 34.42
N ILE A 20 -27.43 -17.54 35.11
CA ILE A 20 -28.52 -18.52 35.04
C ILE A 20 -29.10 -18.59 33.62
N LEU A 21 -29.32 -17.44 32.98
CA LEU A 21 -29.83 -17.39 31.61
C LEU A 21 -28.82 -17.99 30.61
N SER A 22 -27.52 -17.75 30.80
CA SER A 22 -26.46 -18.34 29.99
C SER A 22 -26.41 -19.86 30.10
N ASN A 23 -26.57 -20.40 31.31
CA ASN A 23 -26.64 -21.84 31.52
C ASN A 23 -27.89 -22.44 30.87
N ARG A 24 -29.06 -21.78 30.99
CA ARG A 24 -30.28 -22.22 30.28
C ARG A 24 -30.08 -22.22 28.76
N LEU A 25 -29.45 -21.18 28.23
CA LEU A 25 -29.22 -21.03 26.79
C LEU A 25 -28.33 -22.15 26.22
N ASN A 26 -27.29 -22.55 26.94
CA ASN A 26 -26.34 -23.57 26.47
C ASN A 26 -26.80 -25.00 26.82
N ASP A 27 -27.29 -25.24 28.05
CA ASP A 27 -27.46 -26.59 28.59
C ASP A 27 -28.88 -27.15 28.41
N SER A 28 -29.87 -26.29 28.15
CA SER A 28 -31.25 -26.75 27.99
C SER A 28 -31.39 -27.63 26.77
N ILE A 29 -32.16 -28.70 26.88
CA ILE A 29 -32.48 -29.59 25.75
C ILE A 29 -33.70 -29.11 24.93
N TYR A 30 -34.42 -28.10 25.44
CA TYR A 30 -35.66 -27.60 24.84
C TYR A 30 -35.40 -26.29 24.10
N TYR A 31 -35.77 -26.24 22.82
CA TYR A 31 -35.58 -25.05 21.98
C TYR A 31 -36.31 -23.82 22.54
N GLU A 32 -37.53 -24.01 23.05
CA GLU A 32 -38.37 -22.95 23.60
C GLU A 32 -37.74 -22.31 24.84
N ASP A 33 -37.08 -23.11 25.68
CA ASP A 33 -36.40 -22.63 26.89
C ASP A 33 -35.14 -21.83 26.56
N ARG A 34 -34.39 -22.26 25.53
CA ARG A 34 -33.25 -21.49 25.00
C ARG A 34 -33.70 -20.16 24.41
N LEU A 35 -34.78 -20.18 23.63
CA LEU A 35 -35.35 -18.97 23.02
C LEU A 35 -35.87 -18.00 24.09
N ASP A 36 -36.54 -18.51 25.13
CA ASP A 36 -36.97 -17.70 26.28
C ASP A 36 -35.77 -17.07 26.99
N ALA A 37 -34.74 -17.86 27.30
CA ALA A 37 -33.52 -17.35 27.93
C ALA A 37 -32.84 -16.26 27.08
N LEU A 38 -32.74 -16.47 25.75
CA LEU A 38 -32.17 -15.51 24.83
C LEU A 38 -32.97 -14.20 24.74
N ASN A 39 -34.31 -14.27 24.77
CA ASN A 39 -35.18 -13.09 24.79
C ASN A 39 -35.02 -12.26 26.08
N GLU A 40 -34.84 -12.92 27.22
CA GLU A 40 -34.54 -12.21 28.47
C GLU A 40 -33.15 -11.57 28.45
N ILE A 41 -32.15 -12.26 27.86
CA ILE A 41 -30.82 -11.66 27.62
C ILE A 41 -30.93 -10.45 26.67
N LEU A 42 -31.77 -10.51 25.62
CA LEU A 42 -32.03 -9.38 24.73
C LEU A 42 -32.56 -8.18 25.50
N LYS A 43 -33.56 -8.37 26.38
CA LYS A 43 -34.08 -7.28 27.22
C LYS A 43 -32.98 -6.69 28.09
N ALA A 44 -32.15 -7.52 28.72
CA ALA A 44 -31.02 -7.08 29.52
C ALA A 44 -29.97 -6.34 28.68
N SER A 45 -29.69 -6.76 27.44
CA SER A 45 -28.68 -6.13 26.59
C SER A 45 -28.98 -4.67 26.26
N ARG A 46 -30.26 -4.29 26.23
CA ARG A 46 -30.70 -2.91 25.98
C ARG A 46 -30.50 -1.98 27.18
N THR A 47 -30.47 -2.53 28.39
CA THR A 47 -30.38 -1.73 29.64
C THR A 47 -29.05 -1.88 30.37
N HIS A 48 -28.42 -3.06 30.26
CA HIS A 48 -27.18 -3.48 30.93
C HIS A 48 -26.20 -4.14 29.92
N PRO A 49 -25.81 -3.44 28.84
CA PRO A 49 -25.01 -4.05 27.76
C PRO A 49 -23.61 -4.49 28.21
N VAL A 50 -23.02 -3.82 29.21
CA VAL A 50 -21.68 -4.17 29.70
C VAL A 50 -21.73 -5.49 30.48
N GLU A 51 -22.71 -5.64 31.36
CA GLU A 51 -22.91 -6.84 32.17
C GLU A 51 -23.26 -8.05 31.27
N VAL A 52 -24.07 -7.84 30.23
CA VAL A 52 -24.33 -8.86 29.19
C VAL A 52 -23.05 -9.22 28.45
N GLY A 53 -22.24 -8.23 28.09
CA GLY A 53 -20.94 -8.42 27.45
C GLY A 53 -19.99 -9.30 28.28
N ILE A 54 -19.97 -9.10 29.60
CA ILE A 54 -19.10 -9.84 30.53
C ILE A 54 -19.64 -11.25 30.80
N CYS A 55 -20.93 -11.39 31.09
CA CYS A 55 -21.47 -12.63 31.66
C CYS A 55 -22.09 -13.56 30.60
N ALA A 56 -22.65 -13.02 29.51
CA ALA A 56 -23.50 -13.78 28.61
C ALA A 56 -23.03 -13.84 27.15
N LEU A 57 -22.20 -12.89 26.70
CA LEU A 57 -21.81 -12.74 25.28
C LEU A 57 -21.27 -14.04 24.65
N GLN A 58 -20.39 -14.76 25.36
CA GLN A 58 -19.81 -16.00 24.85
C GLN A 58 -20.87 -17.10 24.66
N SER A 59 -21.80 -17.22 25.61
CA SER A 59 -22.91 -18.17 25.56
C SER A 59 -23.86 -17.84 24.40
N VAL A 60 -24.18 -16.55 24.24
CA VAL A 60 -24.95 -16.05 23.09
C VAL A 60 -24.29 -16.47 21.79
N ILE A 61 -23.00 -16.15 21.58
CA ILE A 61 -22.31 -16.48 20.33
C ILE A 61 -22.25 -17.99 20.08
N ASN A 62 -21.94 -18.80 21.10
CA ASN A 62 -21.83 -20.24 20.95
C ASN A 62 -23.17 -20.88 20.55
N SER A 63 -24.27 -20.40 21.13
CA SER A 63 -25.62 -20.92 20.85
C SER A 63 -26.12 -20.65 19.42
N MET A 64 -25.48 -19.73 18.66
CA MET A 64 -25.83 -19.46 17.26
C MET A 64 -25.73 -20.69 16.36
N ARG A 65 -24.83 -21.63 16.69
CA ARG A 65 -24.69 -22.90 15.96
C ARG A 65 -25.88 -23.83 16.15
N GLU A 66 -26.56 -23.74 17.28
CA GLU A 66 -27.58 -24.69 17.70
C GLU A 66 -29.01 -24.21 17.41
N MET A 67 -29.17 -22.93 17.06
CA MET A 67 -30.47 -22.32 16.77
C MET A 67 -30.63 -22.03 15.27
N GLU A 68 -31.84 -22.23 14.73
CA GLU A 68 -32.14 -22.00 13.31
C GLU A 68 -32.15 -20.50 12.96
N ASP A 69 -32.79 -19.69 13.81
CA ASP A 69 -32.83 -18.24 13.71
C ASP A 69 -31.82 -17.60 14.67
N VAL A 70 -30.98 -16.72 14.13
CA VAL A 70 -29.91 -16.01 14.86
C VAL A 70 -30.14 -14.50 14.96
N SER A 71 -31.31 -14.01 14.54
CA SER A 71 -31.64 -12.58 14.53
C SER A 71 -31.52 -11.96 15.93
N ILE A 72 -32.01 -12.64 16.96
CA ILE A 72 -31.94 -12.18 18.35
C ILE A 72 -30.48 -12.16 18.84
N HIS A 73 -29.66 -13.18 18.50
CA HIS A 73 -28.25 -13.20 18.86
C HIS A 73 -27.49 -12.01 18.29
N ILE A 74 -27.72 -11.72 17.01
CA ILE A 74 -27.10 -10.57 16.33
C ILE A 74 -27.51 -9.28 17.02
N GLU A 75 -28.79 -9.13 17.40
CA GLU A 75 -29.25 -7.93 18.12
C GLU A 75 -28.61 -7.79 19.51
N VAL A 76 -28.49 -8.88 20.27
CA VAL A 76 -27.78 -8.88 21.56
C VAL A 76 -26.32 -8.46 21.39
N ILE A 77 -25.64 -9.01 20.39
CA ILE A 77 -24.24 -8.68 20.09
C ILE A 77 -24.14 -7.21 19.71
N LYS A 78 -24.98 -6.70 18.81
CA LYS A 78 -25.00 -5.29 18.41
C LYS A 78 -25.21 -4.36 19.60
N ASN A 79 -26.21 -4.62 20.45
CA ASN A 79 -26.43 -3.82 21.67
C ASN A 79 -25.21 -3.81 22.61
N THR A 80 -24.50 -4.93 22.70
CA THR A 80 -23.26 -5.05 23.47
C THR A 80 -22.12 -4.23 22.84
N LEU A 81 -22.00 -4.25 21.51
CA LEU A 81 -21.00 -3.48 20.77
C LEU A 81 -21.31 -1.98 20.72
N GLU A 82 -22.54 -1.55 21.00
CA GLU A 82 -22.89 -0.11 21.08
C GLU A 82 -22.52 0.53 22.44
N CYS A 83 -22.00 -0.24 23.40
CA CYS A 83 -21.67 0.27 24.73
C CYS A 83 -20.29 0.95 24.81
N ARG A 84 -20.00 1.57 25.97
CA ARG A 84 -18.71 2.24 26.23
C ARG A 84 -17.48 1.34 26.13
N SER A 85 -17.64 0.03 26.37
CA SER A 85 -16.58 -0.98 26.34
C SER A 85 -16.51 -1.72 24.98
N ARG A 86 -17.09 -1.14 23.92
CA ARG A 86 -17.13 -1.71 22.56
C ARG A 86 -15.83 -2.39 22.14
N MET A 87 -14.71 -1.68 22.21
CA MET A 87 -13.43 -2.18 21.71
C MET A 87 -12.95 -3.42 22.48
N GLU A 88 -13.15 -3.45 23.81
CA GLU A 88 -12.80 -4.61 24.64
C GLU A 88 -13.62 -5.84 24.23
N PHE A 89 -14.92 -5.68 23.97
CA PHE A 89 -15.78 -6.78 23.51
C PHE A 89 -15.45 -7.23 22.10
N ILE A 90 -15.16 -6.31 21.18
CA ILE A 90 -14.67 -6.68 19.83
C ILE A 90 -13.40 -7.53 19.97
N ASP A 91 -12.42 -7.08 20.75
CA ASP A 91 -11.16 -7.81 20.91
C ASP A 91 -11.36 -9.18 21.58
N ILE A 92 -12.27 -9.30 22.54
CA ILE A 92 -12.65 -10.59 23.15
C ILE A 92 -13.23 -11.53 22.10
N ILE A 93 -14.19 -11.06 21.29
CA ILE A 93 -14.83 -11.87 20.23
C ILE A 93 -13.79 -12.33 19.21
N VAL A 94 -12.96 -11.40 18.73
CA VAL A 94 -11.99 -11.64 17.66
C VAL A 94 -10.82 -12.51 18.11
N SER A 95 -10.36 -12.35 19.35
CA SER A 95 -9.27 -13.16 19.91
C SER A 95 -9.71 -14.58 20.22
N ASN A 96 -11.02 -14.81 20.38
CA ASN A 96 -11.56 -16.14 20.61
C ASN A 96 -11.92 -16.84 19.28
N HIS A 97 -11.07 -17.79 18.85
CA HIS A 97 -11.30 -18.60 17.66
C HIS A 97 -12.65 -19.34 17.64
N SER A 98 -13.17 -19.78 18.80
CA SER A 98 -14.47 -20.45 18.84
C SER A 98 -15.61 -19.50 18.54
N SER A 99 -15.55 -18.28 19.07
CA SER A 99 -16.55 -17.22 18.87
C SER A 99 -16.58 -16.78 17.42
N LEU A 100 -15.43 -16.38 16.88
CA LEU A 100 -15.34 -15.94 15.48
C LEU A 100 -15.75 -17.07 14.53
N GLY A 101 -15.36 -18.31 14.83
CA GLY A 101 -15.79 -19.49 14.07
C GLY A 101 -17.29 -19.75 14.13
N ALA A 102 -17.96 -19.48 15.26
CA ALA A 102 -19.42 -19.65 15.40
C ALA A 102 -20.19 -18.59 14.61
N ILE A 103 -19.71 -17.35 14.60
CA ILE A 103 -20.25 -16.29 13.77
C ILE A 103 -20.10 -16.66 12.29
N CYS A 104 -18.90 -17.10 11.87
CA CYS A 104 -18.65 -17.46 10.48
C CYS A 104 -19.43 -18.69 10.00
N SER A 105 -19.67 -19.70 10.85
CA SER A 105 -20.46 -20.87 10.47
C SER A 105 -21.90 -20.53 10.09
N CYS A 106 -22.45 -19.42 10.61
CA CYS A 106 -23.79 -18.95 10.24
C CYS A 106 -23.90 -18.61 8.75
N ILE A 107 -22.80 -18.16 8.12
CA ILE A 107 -22.75 -17.91 6.66
C ILE A 107 -22.90 -19.23 5.90
N GLN A 108 -22.19 -20.28 6.32
CA GLN A 108 -22.26 -21.60 5.68
C GLN A 108 -23.66 -22.20 5.73
N GLU A 109 -24.37 -21.93 6.82
CA GLU A 109 -25.73 -22.41 7.07
C GLU A 109 -26.82 -21.49 6.49
N ASN A 110 -26.43 -20.41 5.79
CA ASN A 110 -27.31 -19.38 5.22
C ASN A 110 -28.22 -18.69 6.26
N LYS A 111 -27.75 -18.53 7.49
CA LYS A 111 -28.46 -17.86 8.59
C LYS A 111 -28.12 -16.37 8.61
N GLU A 112 -29.11 -15.51 8.34
CA GLU A 112 -28.99 -14.04 8.47
C GLU A 112 -27.73 -13.47 7.78
N GLU A 113 -27.39 -13.99 6.60
CA GLU A 113 -26.08 -13.84 5.96
C GLU A 113 -25.60 -12.37 5.86
N GLU A 114 -26.49 -11.46 5.45
CA GLU A 114 -26.16 -10.04 5.31
C GLU A 114 -25.78 -9.39 6.65
N ASN A 115 -26.55 -9.70 7.70
CA ASN A 115 -26.33 -9.21 9.05
C ASN A 115 -25.06 -9.79 9.67
N ILE A 116 -24.70 -11.04 9.35
CA ILE A 116 -23.43 -11.63 9.78
C ILE A 116 -22.25 -10.93 9.13
N TYR A 117 -22.31 -10.59 7.84
CA TYR A 117 -21.24 -9.80 7.21
C TYR A 117 -21.11 -8.40 7.81
N ASP A 118 -22.23 -7.74 8.13
CA ASP A 118 -22.18 -6.43 8.78
C ASP A 118 -21.53 -6.52 10.15
N LEU A 119 -21.81 -7.58 10.91
CA LEU A 119 -21.13 -7.87 12.17
C LEU A 119 -19.64 -8.14 11.96
N LEU A 120 -19.25 -8.95 10.97
CA LEU A 120 -17.84 -9.19 10.65
C LEU A 120 -17.11 -7.90 10.26
N TYR A 121 -17.78 -6.99 9.55
CA TYR A 121 -17.24 -5.69 9.20
C TYR A 121 -17.00 -4.84 10.45
N GLU A 122 -17.95 -4.81 11.39
CA GLU A 122 -17.78 -4.14 12.68
C GLU A 122 -16.64 -4.76 13.51
N LEU A 123 -16.56 -6.09 13.58
CA LEU A 123 -15.48 -6.79 14.26
C LEU A 123 -14.12 -6.55 13.61
N SER A 124 -14.11 -6.25 12.31
CA SER A 124 -12.88 -5.98 11.59
C SER A 124 -12.12 -4.80 12.16
N ILE A 125 -12.74 -3.86 12.87
CA ILE A 125 -12.07 -2.68 13.45
C ILE A 125 -10.90 -3.10 14.37
N SER A 126 -10.94 -4.29 14.98
CA SER A 126 -9.82 -4.83 15.77
C SER A 126 -8.57 -5.09 14.94
N GLU A 127 -7.41 -4.74 15.49
CA GLU A 127 -6.10 -5.08 14.91
C GLU A 127 -5.79 -6.58 14.94
N ALA A 128 -6.46 -7.34 15.82
CA ALA A 128 -6.33 -8.79 15.89
C ALA A 128 -7.09 -9.50 14.75
N PHE A 129 -8.11 -8.86 14.17
CA PHE A 129 -8.98 -9.46 13.17
C PHE A 129 -8.23 -10.06 11.98
N PRO A 130 -7.34 -9.34 11.27
CA PRO A 130 -6.61 -9.91 10.14
C PRO A 130 -5.62 -11.02 10.53
N LYS A 131 -5.28 -11.17 11.80
CA LYS A 131 -4.41 -12.26 12.30
C LYS A 131 -5.20 -13.50 12.76
N CYS A 132 -6.48 -13.31 13.09
CA CYS A 132 -7.36 -14.37 13.59
C CYS A 132 -8.24 -14.95 12.49
N MET A 133 -8.85 -14.11 11.65
CA MET A 133 -9.81 -14.51 10.63
C MET A 133 -9.25 -15.54 9.63
N PRO A 134 -8.02 -15.40 9.09
CA PRO A 134 -7.45 -16.41 8.18
C PRO A 134 -7.31 -17.82 8.77
N LYS A 135 -7.27 -17.95 10.11
CA LYS A 135 -7.14 -19.24 10.79
C LYS A 135 -8.49 -19.93 11.02
N ILE A 136 -9.61 -19.27 10.70
CA ILE A 136 -10.94 -19.85 10.81
C ILE A 136 -11.14 -20.82 9.65
N PRO A 137 -11.61 -22.06 9.91
CA PRO A 137 -11.93 -23.00 8.83
C PRO A 137 -12.88 -22.38 7.81
N ASN A 138 -12.61 -22.60 6.52
CA ASN A 138 -13.38 -22.05 5.40
C ASN A 138 -13.39 -20.50 5.31
N ALA A 139 -12.49 -19.79 6.00
CA ALA A 139 -12.40 -18.33 5.92
C ALA A 139 -12.27 -17.82 4.47
N ALA A 140 -11.48 -18.51 3.64
CA ALA A 140 -11.33 -18.15 2.23
C ALA A 140 -12.67 -18.27 1.47
N TYR A 141 -13.44 -19.33 1.71
CA TYR A 141 -14.77 -19.51 1.11
C TYR A 141 -15.73 -18.38 1.53
N TYR A 142 -15.76 -18.02 2.82
CA TYR A 142 -16.60 -16.91 3.30
C TYR A 142 -16.22 -15.58 2.63
N CYS A 143 -14.93 -15.30 2.47
CA CYS A 143 -14.44 -14.12 1.78
C CYS A 143 -14.85 -14.10 0.30
N VAL A 144 -14.76 -15.23 -0.40
CA VAL A 144 -15.19 -15.31 -1.82
C VAL A 144 -16.69 -15.08 -1.95
N HIS A 145 -17.50 -15.52 -0.99
CA HIS A 145 -18.93 -15.21 -1.00
C HIS A 145 -19.21 -13.71 -0.80
N MET A 146 -18.40 -13.01 0.01
CA MET A 146 -18.44 -11.54 0.11
C MET A 146 -18.17 -10.85 -1.24
N VAL A 147 -17.33 -11.42 -2.12
CA VAL A 147 -17.10 -10.90 -3.48
C VAL A 147 -18.40 -10.90 -4.28
N LYS A 148 -19.16 -11.99 -4.25
CA LYS A 148 -20.47 -12.08 -4.94
C LYS A 148 -21.45 -11.03 -4.42
N LYS A 149 -21.39 -10.71 -3.13
CA LYS A 149 -22.20 -9.68 -2.46
C LYS A 149 -21.61 -8.27 -2.56
N LYS A 150 -20.49 -8.07 -3.25
CA LYS A 150 -19.76 -6.80 -3.40
C LYS A 150 -19.28 -6.18 -2.06
N LYS A 151 -19.05 -6.99 -1.04
CA LYS A 151 -18.50 -6.57 0.27
C LYS A 151 -16.99 -6.86 0.36
N THR A 152 -16.19 -6.33 -0.58
CA THR A 152 -14.77 -6.75 -0.77
C THR A 152 -13.75 -6.03 0.10
N GLU A 153 -14.12 -4.93 0.77
CA GLU A 153 -13.19 -4.14 1.59
C GLU A 153 -12.52 -4.97 2.69
N LEU A 154 -13.27 -5.87 3.33
CA LEU A 154 -12.76 -6.75 4.37
C LEU A 154 -11.66 -7.68 3.85
N ILE A 155 -11.79 -8.16 2.61
CA ILE A 155 -10.83 -9.08 1.99
C ILE A 155 -9.47 -8.40 1.82
N SER A 156 -9.46 -7.14 1.37
CA SER A 156 -8.22 -6.37 1.17
C SER A 156 -7.41 -6.27 2.46
N ARG A 157 -8.04 -6.06 3.63
CA ARG A 157 -7.34 -6.04 4.93
C ARG A 157 -6.78 -7.40 5.35
N LEU A 158 -7.45 -8.50 5.00
CA LEU A 158 -7.01 -9.85 5.36
C LEU A 158 -5.76 -10.27 4.59
N ILE A 159 -5.70 -9.98 3.29
CA ILE A 159 -4.63 -10.43 2.41
C ILE A 159 -3.30 -9.69 2.57
N GLU A 160 -3.31 -8.50 3.19
CA GLU A 160 -2.08 -7.76 3.51
C GLU A 160 -1.29 -8.41 4.64
N CYS A 161 -1.96 -9.11 5.56
CA CYS A 161 -1.33 -9.68 6.75
C CYS A 161 -0.87 -11.14 6.58
N ASP A 162 -1.44 -11.88 5.61
CA ASP A 162 -1.16 -13.31 5.42
C ASP A 162 -1.08 -13.69 3.93
N VAL A 163 0.16 -13.91 3.46
CA VAL A 163 0.45 -14.32 2.07
C VAL A 163 -0.08 -15.72 1.76
N ASN A 164 -0.16 -16.62 2.74
CA ASN A 164 -0.71 -17.96 2.53
C ASN A 164 -2.23 -17.88 2.36
N PHE A 165 -2.91 -17.08 3.17
CA PHE A 165 -4.34 -16.84 3.02
C PHE A 165 -4.67 -16.21 1.66
N LYS A 166 -3.83 -15.28 1.19
CA LYS A 166 -3.93 -14.69 -0.16
C LYS A 166 -3.89 -15.74 -1.29
N LYS A 167 -3.13 -16.82 -1.12
CA LYS A 167 -3.10 -17.97 -2.04
C LYS A 167 -4.29 -18.91 -1.83
N GLU A 168 -4.73 -19.09 -0.59
CA GLU A 168 -5.93 -19.87 -0.25
C GLU A 168 -7.17 -19.31 -0.95
N LEU A 169 -7.32 -17.98 -0.99
CA LEU A 169 -8.38 -17.32 -1.74
C LEU A 169 -8.35 -17.65 -3.25
N THR A 170 -7.17 -17.84 -3.82
CA THR A 170 -7.04 -18.29 -5.22
C THR A 170 -7.62 -19.69 -5.40
N PHE A 171 -7.34 -20.63 -4.48
CA PHE A 171 -7.96 -21.96 -4.52
C PHE A 171 -9.46 -21.93 -4.25
N ALA A 172 -9.96 -20.92 -3.55
CA ALA A 172 -11.38 -20.66 -3.35
C ALA A 172 -12.03 -19.93 -4.54
N GLU A 173 -11.34 -19.79 -5.68
CA GLU A 173 -11.86 -19.18 -6.92
C GLU A 173 -12.14 -17.67 -6.80
N VAL A 174 -11.40 -16.93 -5.96
CA VAL A 174 -11.60 -15.48 -5.80
C VAL A 174 -11.52 -14.73 -7.12
N PHE A 175 -10.59 -15.10 -8.01
CA PHE A 175 -10.36 -14.42 -9.28
C PHE A 175 -11.53 -14.62 -10.23
N GLU A 176 -12.03 -15.85 -10.36
CA GLU A 176 -13.16 -16.20 -11.20
C GLU A 176 -14.41 -15.43 -10.76
N ASN A 177 -14.66 -15.37 -9.46
CA ASN A 177 -15.79 -14.62 -8.89
C ASN A 177 -15.64 -13.11 -9.10
N THR A 178 -14.44 -12.55 -8.91
CA THR A 178 -14.18 -11.14 -9.21
C THR A 178 -14.35 -10.82 -10.69
N LEU A 179 -13.85 -11.67 -11.58
CA LEU A 179 -14.00 -11.54 -13.03
C LEU A 179 -15.46 -11.70 -13.46
N GLU A 180 -16.25 -12.56 -12.81
CA GLU A 180 -17.69 -12.69 -13.08
C GLU A 180 -18.44 -11.40 -12.75
N VAL A 181 -18.17 -10.79 -11.59
CA VAL A 181 -18.75 -9.48 -11.24
C VAL A 181 -18.36 -8.43 -12.29
N LEU A 182 -17.09 -8.40 -12.70
CA LEU A 182 -16.59 -7.51 -13.76
C LEU A 182 -17.11 -7.86 -15.16
N ARG A 183 -17.64 -9.07 -15.40
CA ARG A 183 -18.35 -9.35 -16.65
C ARG A 183 -19.70 -8.65 -16.67
N ASN A 184 -20.38 -8.60 -15.53
CA ASN A 184 -21.71 -8.01 -15.37
C ASN A 184 -21.71 -6.48 -15.27
N GLY A 185 -20.59 -5.86 -14.90
CA GLY A 185 -20.48 -4.41 -14.83
C GLY A 185 -19.16 -3.95 -14.22
N PHE A 186 -18.78 -2.70 -14.47
CA PHE A 186 -17.59 -2.14 -13.84
C PHE A 186 -17.82 -2.00 -12.33
N SER A 187 -16.84 -2.42 -11.52
CA SER A 187 -16.76 -2.12 -10.09
C SER A 187 -15.33 -1.72 -9.77
N LYS A 188 -15.18 -0.52 -9.20
CA LYS A 188 -13.89 -0.01 -8.74
C LYS A 188 -13.34 -0.86 -7.60
N GLU A 189 -14.19 -1.33 -6.68
CA GLU A 189 -13.74 -2.19 -5.58
C GLU A 189 -13.20 -3.53 -6.08
N MET A 190 -13.78 -4.10 -7.15
CA MET A 190 -13.31 -5.34 -7.76
C MET A 190 -11.95 -5.16 -8.46
N MET A 191 -11.76 -4.06 -9.19
CA MET A 191 -10.45 -3.74 -9.78
C MET A 191 -9.38 -3.56 -8.69
N ALA A 192 -9.72 -2.84 -7.61
CA ALA A 192 -8.83 -2.67 -6.47
C ALA A 192 -8.52 -4.02 -5.78
N LEU A 193 -9.50 -4.91 -5.64
CA LEU A 193 -9.27 -6.25 -5.10
C LEU A 193 -8.29 -7.05 -5.97
N LEU A 194 -8.43 -7.01 -7.30
CA LEU A 194 -7.46 -7.65 -8.22
C LEU A 194 -6.05 -7.11 -8.01
N VAL A 195 -5.87 -5.79 -7.90
CA VAL A 195 -4.57 -5.17 -7.61
C VAL A 195 -3.97 -5.74 -6.32
N HIS A 196 -4.73 -5.75 -5.23
CA HIS A 196 -4.23 -6.29 -3.95
C HIS A 196 -3.93 -7.78 -4.04
N LEU A 197 -4.74 -8.58 -4.75
CA LEU A 197 -4.51 -10.02 -4.94
C LEU A 197 -3.28 -10.34 -5.78
N LEU A 198 -2.90 -9.48 -6.73
CA LEU A 198 -1.77 -9.69 -7.64
C LEU A 198 -0.45 -9.14 -7.10
N LYS A 199 -0.49 -8.00 -6.40
CA LYS A 199 0.71 -7.30 -5.91
C LYS A 199 1.59 -8.21 -5.04
N ASP A 200 2.89 -8.25 -5.35
CA ASP A 200 3.91 -9.02 -4.61
C ASP A 200 3.54 -10.52 -4.40
N CYS A 201 2.75 -11.13 -5.29
CA CYS A 201 2.36 -12.54 -5.21
C CYS A 201 2.50 -13.27 -6.54
N THR A 202 3.66 -13.88 -6.78
CA THR A 202 4.00 -14.58 -8.03
C THR A 202 3.05 -15.73 -8.36
N PHE A 203 2.61 -16.48 -7.34
CA PHE A 203 1.62 -17.55 -7.50
C PHE A 203 0.29 -17.02 -8.07
N ASN A 204 -0.23 -15.93 -7.50
CA ASN A 204 -1.48 -15.33 -7.91
C ASN A 204 -1.38 -14.73 -9.32
N GLN A 205 -0.26 -14.06 -9.63
CA GLN A 205 0.02 -13.52 -10.96
C GLN A 205 0.03 -14.63 -12.02
N ASN A 206 0.69 -15.75 -11.73
CA ASN A 206 0.74 -16.91 -12.60
C ASN A 206 -0.63 -17.54 -12.82
N TYR A 207 -1.40 -17.73 -11.74
CA TYR A 207 -2.74 -18.29 -11.82
C TYR A 207 -3.66 -17.36 -12.63
N PHE A 208 -3.68 -16.06 -12.30
CA PHE A 208 -4.52 -15.09 -12.98
C PHE A 208 -4.18 -14.98 -14.48
N ASN A 209 -2.90 -15.10 -14.86
CA ASN A 209 -2.49 -15.08 -16.26
C ASN A 209 -3.03 -16.27 -17.08
N GLU A 210 -3.35 -17.39 -16.45
CA GLU A 210 -3.99 -18.55 -17.09
C GLU A 210 -5.51 -18.37 -17.24
N LEU A 211 -6.10 -17.37 -16.58
CA LEU A 211 -7.51 -17.04 -16.71
C LEU A 211 -7.77 -16.13 -17.92
N ASN A 212 -9.05 -16.02 -18.29
CA ASN A 212 -9.52 -15.06 -19.30
C ASN A 212 -9.65 -13.64 -18.71
N TRP A 213 -8.53 -13.14 -18.16
CA TRP A 213 -8.44 -11.84 -17.49
C TRP A 213 -8.59 -10.67 -18.46
N ASP A 214 -8.34 -10.88 -19.75
CA ASP A 214 -8.49 -9.91 -20.83
C ASP A 214 -9.92 -9.35 -20.95
N ALA A 215 -10.89 -10.02 -20.34
CA ALA A 215 -12.24 -9.49 -20.14
C ALA A 215 -12.27 -8.10 -19.46
N ILE A 216 -11.26 -7.74 -18.66
CA ILE A 216 -11.17 -6.43 -18.02
C ILE A 216 -10.79 -5.32 -19.02
N LEU A 217 -10.17 -5.66 -20.15
CA LEU A 217 -9.68 -4.68 -21.13
C LEU A 217 -10.80 -3.88 -21.79
N LYS A 218 -12.03 -4.41 -21.82
CA LYS A 218 -13.21 -3.68 -22.29
C LYS A 218 -13.46 -2.38 -21.50
N TYR A 219 -12.95 -2.30 -20.26
CA TYR A 219 -13.09 -1.11 -19.42
C TYR A 219 -12.00 -0.07 -19.65
N ARG A 220 -10.93 -0.38 -20.38
CA ARG A 220 -9.79 0.53 -20.53
C ARG A 220 -10.17 1.87 -21.16
N ALA A 221 -11.16 1.89 -22.06
CA ALA A 221 -11.61 3.12 -22.70
C ALA A 221 -12.33 4.10 -21.75
N THR A 222 -12.96 3.62 -20.67
CA THR A 222 -13.74 4.44 -19.73
C THR A 222 -13.13 4.51 -18.33
N HIS A 223 -12.34 3.52 -17.95
CA HIS A 223 -11.70 3.32 -16.64
C HIS A 223 -10.25 2.86 -16.83
N GLN A 224 -9.50 3.68 -17.57
CA GLN A 224 -8.12 3.40 -17.95
C GLN A 224 -7.23 3.17 -16.72
N ASN A 225 -7.22 4.12 -15.78
CA ASN A 225 -6.36 4.07 -14.60
C ASN A 225 -6.53 2.77 -13.80
N GLU A 226 -7.77 2.36 -13.52
CA GLU A 226 -8.06 1.13 -12.78
C GLU A 226 -7.59 -0.12 -13.54
N THR A 227 -7.79 -0.13 -14.87
CA THR A 227 -7.37 -1.26 -15.71
C THR A 227 -5.84 -1.37 -15.74
N ASP A 228 -5.14 -0.26 -15.97
CA ASP A 228 -3.69 -0.22 -16.10
C ASP A 228 -2.98 -0.49 -14.76
N GLN A 229 -3.62 -0.18 -13.62
CA GLN A 229 -3.17 -0.61 -12.29
C GLN A 229 -3.21 -2.14 -12.11
N VAL A 230 -4.29 -2.80 -12.57
CA VAL A 230 -4.38 -4.27 -12.52
C VAL A 230 -3.26 -4.89 -13.36
N LEU A 231 -3.05 -4.37 -14.58
CA LEU A 231 -2.00 -4.86 -15.49
C LEU A 231 -0.59 -4.64 -14.94
N SER A 232 -0.34 -3.47 -14.33
CA SER A 232 0.93 -3.18 -13.68
C SER A 232 1.18 -4.04 -12.45
N SER A 233 0.12 -4.53 -11.79
CA SER A 233 0.22 -5.47 -10.66
C SER A 233 0.37 -6.93 -11.10
N LEU A 234 -0.11 -7.25 -12.31
CA LEU A 234 0.05 -8.55 -12.95
C LEU A 234 1.49 -8.78 -13.41
N ILE A 235 2.14 -7.76 -13.98
CA ILE A 235 3.52 -7.85 -14.46
C ILE A 235 4.50 -7.43 -13.35
N ASP A 236 5.14 -8.40 -12.72
CA ASP A 236 6.15 -8.17 -11.67
C ASP A 236 7.51 -8.74 -12.07
N LEU A 237 8.55 -7.91 -11.99
CA LEU A 237 9.93 -8.28 -12.31
C LEU A 237 10.50 -9.35 -11.36
N LYS A 238 9.93 -9.49 -10.16
CA LYS A 238 10.32 -10.53 -9.19
C LYS A 238 9.74 -11.90 -9.56
N ASN A 239 8.81 -11.99 -10.51
CA ASN A 239 8.19 -13.24 -10.90
C ASN A 239 9.10 -14.05 -11.84
N PRO A 240 9.46 -15.31 -11.53
CA PRO A 240 10.25 -16.16 -12.42
C PRO A 240 9.61 -16.36 -13.81
N ASP A 241 8.29 -16.32 -13.90
CA ASP A 241 7.53 -16.44 -15.14
C ASP A 241 7.22 -15.09 -15.80
N PHE A 242 7.92 -14.03 -15.38
CA PHE A 242 7.77 -12.67 -15.93
C PHE A 242 7.73 -12.64 -17.46
N PRO A 243 8.64 -13.29 -18.22
CA PRO A 243 8.60 -13.24 -19.69
C PRO A 243 7.30 -13.81 -20.29
N ARG A 244 6.71 -14.84 -19.64
CA ARG A 244 5.45 -15.45 -20.07
C ARG A 244 4.28 -14.49 -19.85
N ILE A 245 4.21 -13.87 -18.68
CA ILE A 245 3.15 -12.90 -18.33
C ILE A 245 3.29 -11.64 -19.19
N GLN A 246 4.51 -11.10 -19.33
CA GLN A 246 4.85 -9.98 -20.20
C GLN A 246 4.34 -10.21 -21.63
N CYS A 247 4.65 -11.38 -22.21
CA CYS A 247 4.19 -11.76 -23.54
C CYS A 247 2.65 -11.85 -23.63
N SER A 248 1.99 -12.36 -22.59
CA SER A 248 0.53 -12.47 -22.52
C SER A 248 -0.16 -11.11 -22.54
N VAL A 249 0.40 -10.12 -21.85
CA VAL A 249 -0.12 -8.75 -21.82
C VAL A 249 0.15 -8.02 -23.14
N HIS A 250 1.40 -8.07 -23.64
CA HIS A 250 1.78 -7.43 -24.91
C HIS A 250 0.92 -7.91 -26.09
N LYS A 251 0.60 -9.21 -26.16
CA LYS A 251 -0.28 -9.76 -27.21
C LYS A 251 -1.69 -9.18 -27.24
N ARG A 252 -2.15 -8.57 -26.15
CA ARG A 252 -3.54 -8.11 -25.98
C ARG A 252 -3.69 -6.60 -25.91
N ILE A 253 -2.58 -5.88 -25.74
CA ILE A 253 -2.58 -4.43 -25.60
C ILE A 253 -1.57 -3.85 -26.55
N GLU A 254 -2.06 -3.00 -27.45
CA GLU A 254 -1.22 -2.32 -28.43
C GLU A 254 -0.31 -1.27 -27.75
N MET A 255 0.99 -1.32 -28.05
CA MET A 255 1.97 -0.38 -27.51
C MET A 255 1.60 1.07 -27.80
N GLN A 256 1.12 1.37 -29.01
CA GLN A 256 0.68 2.72 -29.38
C GLN A 256 -0.41 3.26 -28.44
N SER A 257 -1.32 2.38 -28.01
CA SER A 257 -2.41 2.76 -27.10
C SER A 257 -1.89 3.07 -25.69
N LEU A 258 -0.79 2.47 -25.26
CA LEU A 258 -0.13 2.80 -23.99
C LEU A 258 0.63 4.12 -24.09
N VAL A 259 1.34 4.34 -25.21
CA VAL A 259 2.11 5.57 -25.46
C VAL A 259 1.19 6.79 -25.50
N ASN A 260 0.08 6.72 -26.24
CA ASN A 260 -0.89 7.81 -26.34
C ASN A 260 -1.49 8.17 -24.98
N ALA A 261 -1.62 7.17 -24.10
CA ALA A 261 -2.22 7.33 -22.80
C ALA A 261 -1.20 7.64 -21.69
N CYS A 262 0.10 7.76 -22.05
CA CYS A 262 1.20 8.08 -21.15
C CYS A 262 1.39 7.08 -19.99
N GLU A 263 1.16 5.79 -20.24
CA GLU A 263 1.26 4.71 -19.25
C GLU A 263 2.69 4.19 -19.11
N TRP A 264 3.61 5.06 -18.69
CA TRP A 264 5.05 4.81 -18.73
C TRP A 264 5.52 3.60 -17.92
N ARG A 265 4.90 3.36 -16.75
CA ARG A 265 5.21 2.20 -15.91
C ARG A 265 4.89 0.89 -16.62
N LEU A 266 3.69 0.80 -17.19
CA LEU A 266 3.24 -0.41 -17.87
C LEU A 266 4.06 -0.65 -19.15
N ILE A 267 4.40 0.41 -19.90
CA ILE A 267 5.33 0.34 -21.03
C ILE A 267 6.67 -0.25 -20.58
N TYR A 268 7.28 0.31 -19.52
CA TYR A 268 8.54 -0.19 -18.97
C TYR A 268 8.46 -1.68 -18.64
N LEU A 269 7.41 -2.10 -17.92
CA LEU A 269 7.20 -3.51 -17.56
C LEU A 269 7.07 -4.42 -18.81
N ILE A 270 6.41 -3.93 -19.86
CA ILE A 270 6.25 -4.68 -21.12
C ILE A 270 7.56 -4.81 -21.91
N ILE A 271 8.42 -3.79 -21.91
CA ILE A 271 9.64 -3.81 -22.73
C ILE A 271 10.87 -4.36 -22.00
N LYS A 272 10.84 -4.36 -20.66
CA LYS A 272 11.97 -4.73 -19.81
C LYS A 272 12.52 -6.11 -20.19
N ASP A 273 13.80 -6.13 -20.52
CA ASP A 273 14.58 -7.32 -20.91
C ASP A 273 14.05 -8.04 -22.16
N ASN A 274 13.23 -7.37 -22.99
CA ASN A 274 12.73 -7.88 -24.26
C ASN A 274 13.13 -6.95 -25.43
N ALA A 275 14.11 -7.39 -26.22
CA ALA A 275 14.66 -6.59 -27.32
C ALA A 275 13.62 -6.26 -28.41
N GLN A 276 12.72 -7.19 -28.75
CA GLN A 276 11.72 -6.97 -29.79
C GLN A 276 10.71 -5.90 -29.38
N TYR A 277 10.18 -5.99 -28.15
CA TYR A 277 9.22 -5.04 -27.63
C TYR A 277 9.86 -3.67 -27.38
N THR A 278 11.14 -3.66 -27.00
CA THR A 278 11.92 -2.42 -26.88
C THR A 278 12.04 -1.71 -28.23
N GLN A 279 12.35 -2.43 -29.32
CA GLN A 279 12.42 -1.84 -30.67
C GLN A 279 11.07 -1.29 -31.14
N GLU A 280 9.98 -1.99 -30.85
CA GLU A 280 8.63 -1.49 -31.10
C GLU A 280 8.40 -0.18 -30.34
N ALA A 281 8.66 -0.13 -29.02
CA ALA A 281 8.47 1.07 -28.22
C ALA A 281 9.34 2.24 -28.69
N LEU A 282 10.60 2.00 -29.06
CA LEU A 282 11.49 3.02 -29.64
C LEU A 282 10.95 3.61 -30.95
N SER A 283 10.19 2.83 -31.74
CA SER A 283 9.56 3.34 -32.96
C SER A 283 8.36 4.27 -32.72
N LEU A 284 7.75 4.20 -31.53
CA LEU A 284 6.51 4.90 -31.20
C LEU A 284 6.70 6.05 -30.22
N ILE A 285 7.68 5.93 -29.32
CA ILE A 285 7.94 6.90 -28.27
C ILE A 285 8.87 7.97 -28.81
N SER A 286 8.33 9.16 -29.05
CA SER A 286 9.17 10.33 -29.27
C SER A 286 9.82 10.72 -27.96
N SER A 287 11.03 11.24 -28.08
CA SER A 287 11.77 11.74 -26.94
C SER A 287 11.19 13.03 -26.35
N GLU A 288 10.41 13.78 -27.13
CA GLU A 288 9.57 14.88 -26.65
C GLU A 288 8.43 14.40 -25.74
N ASN A 289 7.81 13.25 -26.04
CA ASN A 289 6.74 12.69 -25.19
C ASN A 289 7.24 12.41 -23.78
N ILE A 290 8.41 11.76 -23.67
CA ILE A 290 9.04 11.47 -22.38
C ILE A 290 9.44 12.78 -21.67
N ALA A 291 10.09 13.71 -22.37
CA ALA A 291 10.52 14.97 -21.76
C ALA A 291 9.33 15.75 -21.16
N ASN A 292 8.22 15.83 -21.89
CA ASN A 292 6.99 16.45 -21.40
C ASN A 292 6.41 15.72 -20.18
N ALA A 293 6.49 14.39 -20.15
CA ALA A 293 6.03 13.59 -19.02
C ALA A 293 6.88 13.79 -17.75
N CYS A 294 8.20 13.85 -17.89
CA CYS A 294 9.12 14.15 -16.79
C CYS A 294 8.87 15.54 -16.17
N ASN A 295 8.26 16.45 -16.92
CA ASN A 295 7.95 17.82 -16.47
C ASN A 295 6.56 17.95 -15.83
N GLN A 296 5.83 16.85 -15.66
CA GLN A 296 4.53 16.86 -15.01
C GLN A 296 4.66 17.08 -13.49
N LYS A 297 3.70 17.82 -12.92
CA LYS A 297 3.61 18.05 -11.46
C LYS A 297 3.26 16.80 -10.66
N ALA A 298 2.68 15.79 -11.29
CA ALA A 298 2.26 14.56 -10.60
C ALA A 298 3.47 13.63 -10.40
N PHE A 299 3.96 13.53 -9.17
CA PHE A 299 5.17 12.77 -8.81
C PHE A 299 5.18 11.33 -9.32
N THR A 300 4.10 10.57 -9.14
CA THR A 300 4.03 9.17 -9.59
C THR A 300 4.26 9.04 -11.09
N ARG A 301 3.60 9.88 -11.90
CA ARG A 301 3.75 9.88 -13.36
C ARG A 301 5.15 10.31 -13.79
N ARG A 302 5.72 11.29 -13.08
CA ARG A 302 7.07 11.79 -13.29
C ARG A 302 8.11 10.68 -13.03
N ASN A 303 7.98 9.93 -11.93
CA ASN A 303 8.87 8.81 -11.59
C ASN A 303 8.76 7.65 -12.58
N ASP A 304 7.55 7.32 -13.01
CA ASP A 304 7.33 6.28 -14.01
C ASP A 304 7.95 6.66 -15.37
N ALA A 305 7.89 7.94 -15.74
CA ALA A 305 8.54 8.46 -16.94
C ALA A 305 10.09 8.38 -16.83
N TYR A 306 10.66 8.74 -15.68
CA TYR A 306 12.11 8.58 -15.45
C TYR A 306 12.54 7.12 -15.58
N LEU A 307 11.85 6.21 -14.90
CA LEU A 307 12.17 4.79 -14.95
C LEU A 307 12.21 4.23 -16.38
N LEU A 308 11.20 4.59 -17.19
CA LEU A 308 11.15 4.18 -18.59
C LEU A 308 12.35 4.74 -19.37
N ALA A 309 12.66 6.00 -19.18
CA ALA A 309 13.69 6.66 -19.93
C ALA A 309 15.11 6.26 -19.49
N ASP A 310 15.35 5.97 -18.20
CA ASP A 310 16.55 5.29 -17.70
C ASP A 310 16.81 3.98 -18.45
N TYR A 311 15.74 3.19 -18.67
CA TYR A 311 15.84 1.94 -19.39
C TYR A 311 16.14 2.15 -20.88
N LEU A 312 15.41 3.04 -21.54
CA LEU A 312 15.58 3.30 -22.97
C LEU A 312 16.95 3.91 -23.30
N LEU A 313 17.53 4.72 -22.42
CA LEU A 313 18.86 5.30 -22.60
C LEU A 313 19.99 4.25 -22.60
N MET A 314 19.75 3.04 -22.08
CA MET A 314 20.69 1.93 -22.19
C MET A 314 20.70 1.29 -23.58
N HIS A 315 19.76 1.69 -24.45
CA HIS A 315 19.69 1.26 -25.84
C HIS A 315 20.17 2.41 -26.74
N ASP A 316 21.28 2.21 -27.45
CA ASP A 316 22.06 3.22 -28.19
C ASP A 316 21.29 4.12 -29.19
N SER A 317 20.03 3.79 -29.48
CA SER A 317 19.15 4.43 -30.46
C SER A 317 18.20 5.50 -29.89
N PHE A 318 18.18 5.76 -28.58
CA PHE A 318 17.25 6.72 -27.98
C PHE A 318 17.91 8.06 -27.60
N ASP A 319 17.49 9.15 -28.23
CA ASP A 319 18.03 10.50 -28.01
C ASP A 319 16.99 11.43 -27.37
N LEU A 320 17.27 11.94 -26.16
CA LEU A 320 16.41 12.89 -25.44
C LEU A 320 16.75 14.36 -25.79
N PRO A 321 15.82 15.17 -26.35
CA PRO A 321 16.05 16.56 -26.76
C PRO A 321 16.13 17.48 -25.55
N GLU A 322 16.75 18.66 -25.69
CA GLU A 322 17.23 19.59 -24.64
C GLU A 322 16.19 20.28 -23.68
N HIS A 323 15.13 19.64 -23.19
CA HIS A 323 14.25 20.24 -22.15
C HIS A 323 14.06 19.38 -20.85
N ASP A 324 14.37 19.97 -19.70
CA ASP A 324 14.78 19.35 -18.40
C ASP A 324 13.64 18.99 -17.43
N SER A 325 13.85 17.94 -16.63
CA SER A 325 14.40 18.14 -15.28
C SER A 325 15.79 17.50 -15.29
N TYR A 326 16.87 18.29 -15.12
CA TYR A 326 18.35 18.14 -15.07
C TYR A 326 19.07 16.78 -15.43
N ARG A 327 18.32 15.71 -15.80
CA ARG A 327 18.20 15.00 -17.10
C ARG A 327 18.57 13.50 -17.14
N ILE A 328 17.89 12.65 -16.36
CA ILE A 328 18.15 11.19 -16.19
C ILE A 328 19.65 10.76 -15.97
N TYR A 329 20.53 11.43 -15.27
CA TYR A 329 20.60 12.78 -14.77
C TYR A 329 21.96 13.35 -15.17
N THR A 330 21.99 13.72 -16.46
CA THR A 330 23.08 14.14 -17.36
C THR A 330 23.72 13.03 -18.19
N LEU A 331 23.10 11.86 -18.17
CA LEU A 331 23.78 10.59 -18.03
C LEU A 331 22.72 9.51 -18.31
N LYS A 332 22.81 8.25 -17.89
CA LYS A 332 23.83 7.52 -17.13
C LYS A 332 25.27 7.86 -17.47
N CYS A 333 26.16 7.92 -16.47
CA CYS A 333 27.29 8.86 -16.48
C CYS A 333 28.34 8.69 -17.57
N PHE A 334 28.02 9.12 -18.80
CA PHE A 334 28.79 8.95 -20.03
C PHE A 334 28.89 7.53 -20.59
N HIS A 335 27.75 6.88 -20.87
CA HIS A 335 27.76 5.79 -21.86
C HIS A 335 28.02 6.38 -23.26
N GLY A 336 29.26 6.29 -23.75
CA GLY A 336 29.65 6.35 -25.17
C GLY A 336 29.61 7.68 -25.95
N ARG A 337 29.16 8.81 -25.40
CA ARG A 337 28.99 10.07 -26.18
C ARG A 337 29.70 11.30 -25.60
N GLN A 338 30.21 12.16 -26.49
CA GLN A 338 30.81 13.47 -26.18
C GLN A 338 29.72 14.55 -26.04
N LEU A 339 29.13 14.69 -24.85
CA LEU A 339 28.31 15.87 -24.53
C LEU A 339 29.21 16.99 -23.97
N SER A 340 28.93 18.25 -24.33
CA SER A 340 29.67 19.39 -23.79
C SER A 340 29.14 19.77 -22.41
N LEU A 341 29.95 19.46 -21.40
CA LEU A 341 29.68 19.74 -19.99
C LEU A 341 29.40 21.23 -19.69
N GLU A 342 29.94 22.14 -20.49
CA GLU A 342 29.77 23.60 -20.28
C GLU A 342 28.34 24.11 -20.52
N SER A 343 27.60 23.52 -21.47
CA SER A 343 26.21 23.89 -21.78
C SER A 343 25.29 23.55 -20.60
N ILE A 344 25.44 22.33 -20.09
CA ILE A 344 24.66 21.78 -18.98
C ILE A 344 24.96 22.55 -17.69
N ALA A 345 26.23 22.83 -17.44
CA ALA A 345 26.66 23.62 -16.29
C ALA A 345 26.06 25.03 -16.27
N SER A 346 26.04 25.71 -17.43
CA SER A 346 25.51 27.07 -17.53
C SER A 346 24.02 27.14 -17.22
N LYS A 347 23.26 26.13 -17.66
CA LYS A 347 21.82 26.01 -17.37
C LYS A 347 21.56 25.65 -15.91
N MET A 348 22.31 24.71 -15.36
CA MET A 348 22.24 24.32 -13.95
C MET A 348 22.51 25.51 -13.03
N ILE A 349 23.58 26.28 -13.28
CA ILE A 349 23.91 27.47 -12.50
C ILE A 349 22.74 28.48 -12.54
N SER A 350 22.11 28.66 -13.71
CA SER A 350 20.93 29.54 -13.82
C SER A 350 19.71 29.04 -13.04
N GLU A 351 19.54 27.74 -12.88
CA GLU A 351 18.44 27.14 -12.09
C GLU A 351 18.74 27.18 -10.59
N ILE A 352 20.00 26.96 -10.18
CA ILE A 352 20.48 27.19 -8.82
C ILE A 352 20.24 28.65 -8.42
N ASP A 353 20.49 29.60 -9.32
CA ASP A 353 20.22 31.02 -9.10
C ASP A 353 18.73 31.35 -8.92
N MET A 354 17.81 30.44 -9.32
CA MET A 354 16.36 30.59 -9.19
C MET A 354 15.74 29.74 -8.07
N LEU A 355 16.55 29.18 -7.16
CA LEU A 355 16.12 28.27 -6.08
C LEU A 355 15.02 28.76 -5.14
N ASP A 356 14.81 30.07 -5.04
CA ASP A 356 13.70 30.65 -4.26
C ASP A 356 12.34 30.55 -4.96
N ARG A 357 12.31 30.10 -6.23
CA ARG A 357 11.12 30.09 -7.09
C ARG A 357 10.72 28.71 -7.60
N ILE A 358 11.51 27.68 -7.31
CA ILE A 358 11.26 26.28 -7.69
C ILE A 358 10.77 25.46 -6.51
N ASP A 359 10.01 24.40 -6.81
CA ASP A 359 9.46 23.50 -5.79
C ASP A 359 10.57 22.71 -5.07
N GLU A 360 10.28 22.26 -3.86
CA GLU A 360 11.26 21.59 -2.98
C GLU A 360 11.86 20.33 -3.60
N CYS A 361 11.08 19.53 -4.31
CA CYS A 361 11.57 18.33 -4.98
C CYS A 361 12.55 18.70 -6.10
N SER A 362 12.27 19.79 -6.83
CA SER A 362 13.18 20.27 -7.85
C SER A 362 14.53 20.73 -7.28
N VAL A 363 14.53 21.33 -6.08
CA VAL A 363 15.75 21.68 -5.35
C VAL A 363 16.57 20.43 -5.00
N LEU A 364 15.92 19.38 -4.51
CA LEU A 364 16.62 18.18 -4.09
C LEU A 364 17.32 17.47 -5.26
N ASP A 365 16.60 17.23 -6.35
CA ASP A 365 17.15 16.63 -7.55
C ASP A 365 18.42 17.42 -8.02
N LEU A 366 18.48 18.74 -7.78
CA LEU A 366 19.50 19.65 -8.31
C LEU A 366 20.77 19.55 -7.48
N LEU A 367 20.58 19.43 -6.16
CA LEU A 367 21.67 19.17 -5.23
C LEU A 367 22.25 17.77 -5.44
N VAL A 368 21.41 16.76 -5.67
CA VAL A 368 21.88 15.41 -6.05
C VAL A 368 22.69 15.50 -7.34
N PHE A 369 22.21 16.21 -8.36
CA PHE A 369 22.94 16.39 -9.61
C PHE A 369 24.33 17.04 -9.42
N VAL A 370 24.42 18.11 -8.63
CA VAL A 370 25.68 18.78 -8.30
C VAL A 370 26.67 17.78 -7.70
N ILE A 371 26.23 16.96 -6.75
CA ILE A 371 27.08 15.96 -6.08
C ILE A 371 27.65 14.95 -7.08
N PHE A 372 26.84 14.47 -8.03
CA PHE A 372 27.25 13.40 -8.97
C PHE A 372 28.08 13.88 -10.17
N ASN A 373 27.95 15.14 -10.58
CA ASN A 373 28.54 15.64 -11.83
C ASN A 373 29.53 16.78 -11.64
N PHE A 374 29.99 17.01 -10.42
CA PHE A 374 30.81 18.17 -10.10
C PHE A 374 32.13 18.24 -10.91
N GLN A 375 32.49 19.44 -11.36
CA GLN A 375 33.78 19.78 -11.95
C GLN A 375 34.41 21.01 -11.31
N ALA A 376 35.73 20.96 -11.05
CA ALA A 376 36.48 22.04 -10.40
C ALA A 376 36.28 23.42 -11.04
N SER A 377 36.03 23.46 -12.35
CA SER A 377 35.75 24.69 -13.11
C SER A 377 34.45 25.42 -12.71
N TRP A 378 33.56 24.78 -11.94
CA TRP A 378 32.28 25.35 -11.50
C TRP A 378 32.27 25.78 -10.02
N ALA A 379 33.33 25.42 -9.27
CA ALA A 379 33.42 25.60 -7.82
C ALA A 379 33.04 27.03 -7.40
N ASP A 380 33.67 28.03 -8.01
CA ASP A 380 33.52 29.44 -7.60
C ASP A 380 32.08 29.95 -7.71
N LYS A 381 31.32 29.49 -8.72
CA LYS A 381 29.94 29.94 -8.96
C LYS A 381 28.93 29.22 -8.07
N ILE A 382 29.12 27.92 -7.87
CA ILE A 382 28.17 27.08 -7.14
C ILE A 382 28.39 27.19 -5.62
N THR A 383 29.64 27.35 -5.15
CA THR A 383 29.98 27.42 -3.72
C THR A 383 29.19 28.49 -2.99
N ILE A 384 29.10 29.70 -3.54
CA ILE A 384 28.40 30.83 -2.91
C ILE A 384 26.92 30.46 -2.68
N LYS A 385 26.26 29.89 -3.69
CA LYS A 385 24.86 29.49 -3.60
C LYS A 385 24.64 28.32 -2.65
N LEU A 386 25.52 27.33 -2.64
CA LEU A 386 25.43 26.22 -1.68
C LEU A 386 25.61 26.70 -0.24
N VAL A 387 26.51 27.65 0.02
CA VAL A 387 26.68 28.26 1.35
C VAL A 387 25.43 29.04 1.77
N GLU A 388 24.80 29.78 0.84
CA GLU A 388 23.53 30.47 1.11
C GLU A 388 22.43 29.49 1.55
N ILE A 389 22.22 28.41 0.79
CA ILE A 389 21.20 27.39 1.09
C ILE A 389 21.50 26.66 2.39
N PHE A 390 22.76 26.31 2.63
CA PHE A 390 23.19 25.61 3.84
C PHE A 390 22.86 26.42 5.11
N ASN A 391 23.07 27.74 5.04
CA ASN A 391 22.85 28.66 6.16
C ASN A 391 21.39 29.12 6.30
N ASP A 392 20.52 28.78 5.36
CA ASP A 392 19.09 29.06 5.46
C ASP A 392 18.36 27.99 6.30
N TYR A 393 18.13 28.30 7.57
CA TYR A 393 17.42 27.43 8.52
C TYR A 393 15.93 27.26 8.22
N THR A 394 15.36 27.97 7.25
CA THR A 394 13.97 27.76 6.81
C THR A 394 13.84 26.62 5.80
N ARG A 395 14.95 26.17 5.21
CA ARG A 395 14.96 25.08 4.24
C ARG A 395 14.93 23.71 4.94
N PRO A 396 14.37 22.68 4.28
CA PRO A 396 14.40 21.30 4.76
C PRO A 396 15.82 20.84 5.13
N ASN A 397 15.95 20.11 6.24
CA ASN A 397 17.25 19.62 6.72
C ASN A 397 18.02 18.80 5.67
N ILE A 398 17.31 18.07 4.81
CA ILE A 398 17.92 17.28 3.75
C ILE A 398 18.58 18.16 2.67
N HIS A 399 17.99 19.29 2.30
CA HIS A 399 18.60 20.22 1.33
C HIS A 399 19.90 20.79 1.87
N ARG A 400 19.85 21.25 3.13
CA ARG A 400 21.03 21.80 3.82
C ARG A 400 22.12 20.74 3.94
N SER A 401 21.74 19.52 4.29
CA SER A 401 22.64 18.37 4.36
C SER A 401 23.33 18.07 3.01
N LEU A 402 22.59 18.03 1.91
CA LEU A 402 23.17 17.83 0.58
C LEU A 402 24.08 18.99 0.16
N CYS A 403 23.74 20.24 0.50
CA CYS A 403 24.63 21.38 0.27
C CYS A 403 25.95 21.24 1.03
N LEU A 404 25.92 20.76 2.27
CA LEU A 404 27.14 20.50 3.04
C LEU A 404 28.01 19.43 2.37
N ILE A 405 27.39 18.33 1.92
CA ILE A 405 28.11 17.27 1.18
C ILE A 405 28.78 17.87 -0.05
N ALA A 406 28.02 18.60 -0.87
CA ALA A 406 28.54 19.25 -2.06
C ALA A 406 29.71 20.19 -1.71
N LEU A 407 29.55 21.12 -0.77
CA LEU A 407 30.60 22.06 -0.32
C LEU A 407 31.87 21.36 0.15
N MET A 408 31.74 20.25 0.88
CA MET A 408 32.90 19.49 1.36
C MET A 408 33.58 18.72 0.24
N MET A 409 32.84 18.25 -0.76
CA MET A 409 33.41 17.70 -2.00
C MET A 409 34.11 18.78 -2.84
N LEU A 410 33.76 20.06 -2.68
CA LEU A 410 34.44 21.22 -3.28
C LEU A 410 35.75 21.59 -2.56
N ASP A 411 36.19 20.79 -1.58
CA ASP A 411 37.30 21.13 -0.69
C ASP A 411 37.12 22.49 0.03
N THR A 412 35.88 22.96 0.16
CA THR A 412 35.59 24.21 0.89
C THR A 412 35.93 24.00 2.36
N PRO A 413 36.84 24.80 2.96
CA PRO A 413 37.19 24.64 4.36
C PRO A 413 35.94 24.74 5.26
N ILE A 414 35.76 23.79 6.17
CA ILE A 414 34.57 23.73 7.05
C ILE A 414 34.34 25.07 7.77
N ASP A 415 35.42 25.71 8.22
CA ASP A 415 35.36 27.00 8.91
C ASP A 415 34.79 28.13 8.01
N SER A 416 34.99 28.04 6.69
CA SER A 416 34.46 29.01 5.71
C SER A 416 32.99 28.79 5.36
N ILE A 417 32.42 27.63 5.71
CA ILE A 417 30.99 27.31 5.55
C ILE A 417 30.16 27.90 6.70
N GLY A 418 30.81 28.25 7.82
CA GLY A 418 30.16 28.81 9.01
C GLY A 418 29.76 27.77 10.06
N VAL A 419 30.40 26.60 10.05
CA VAL A 419 30.13 25.48 10.97
C VAL A 419 31.44 24.96 11.53
N ASN A 420 31.44 24.40 12.75
CA ASN A 420 32.61 23.72 13.28
C ASN A 420 32.65 22.24 12.85
N GLN A 421 33.84 21.63 12.91
CA GLN A 421 34.07 20.23 12.49
C GLN A 421 33.14 19.22 13.19
N TYR A 422 32.86 19.42 14.49
CA TYR A 422 31.99 18.53 15.25
C TYR A 422 30.53 18.58 14.77
N ALA A 423 30.02 19.79 14.52
CA ALA A 423 28.67 19.99 14.00
C ALA A 423 28.55 19.51 12.55
N ALA A 424 29.58 19.72 11.71
CA ALA A 424 29.63 19.14 10.36
C ALA A 424 29.58 17.60 10.41
N ALA A 425 30.36 16.97 11.29
CA ALA A 425 30.34 15.52 11.49
C ALA A 425 28.97 15.00 11.94
N HIS A 426 28.30 15.73 12.84
CA HIS A 426 26.96 15.39 13.30
C HIS A 426 25.94 15.46 12.15
N ILE A 427 25.96 16.55 11.38
CA ILE A 427 25.07 16.74 10.23
C ILE A 427 25.29 15.60 9.23
N LEU A 428 26.53 15.28 8.84
CA LEU A 428 26.82 14.19 7.90
C LEU A 428 26.30 12.82 8.38
N ARG A 429 26.40 12.52 9.69
CA ARG A 429 25.84 11.28 10.26
C ARG A 429 24.31 11.25 10.21
N GLU A 430 23.67 12.39 10.47
CA GLU A 430 22.23 12.54 10.32
C GLU A 430 21.81 12.41 8.85
N THR A 431 22.55 13.02 7.93
CA THR A 431 22.32 12.89 6.49
C THR A 431 22.41 11.45 6.03
N ARG A 432 23.37 10.66 6.55
CA ARG A 432 23.46 9.23 6.24
C ARG A 432 22.18 8.48 6.63
N LEU A 433 21.61 8.78 7.80
CA LEU A 433 20.33 8.19 8.22
C LEU A 433 19.19 8.64 7.31
N GLN A 434 19.16 9.93 6.95
CA GLN A 434 18.16 10.49 6.03
C GLN A 434 18.26 9.90 4.62
N LEU A 435 19.46 9.66 4.10
CA LEU A 435 19.72 8.99 2.80
C LEU A 435 19.20 7.55 2.80
N CYS A 436 19.39 6.81 3.89
CA CYS A 436 18.80 5.47 4.02
C CYS A 436 17.26 5.50 3.96
N SER A 437 16.62 6.54 4.51
CA SER A 437 15.17 6.73 4.42
C SER A 437 14.70 7.34 3.10
N LEU A 438 15.57 7.98 2.31
CA LEU A 438 15.22 8.62 1.04
C LEU A 438 14.72 7.64 -0.02
N SER A 439 15.18 6.38 0.01
CA SER A 439 14.60 5.28 -0.80
C SER A 439 13.11 5.04 -0.51
N GLN A 440 12.61 5.49 0.64
CA GLN A 440 11.23 5.35 1.08
C GLN A 440 10.39 6.61 0.84
N HIS A 441 11.00 7.71 0.38
CA HIS A 441 10.29 8.94 0.04
C HIS A 441 9.76 8.84 -1.40
N PRO A 442 8.44 8.63 -1.61
CA PRO A 442 7.87 8.39 -2.94
C PRO A 442 7.91 9.62 -3.86
N GLU A 443 8.26 10.78 -3.32
CA GLU A 443 8.27 12.07 -4.00
C GLU A 443 9.54 12.30 -4.84
N LEU A 444 10.52 11.40 -4.72
CA LEU A 444 11.87 11.57 -5.29
C LEU A 444 12.28 10.35 -6.10
N TYR A 445 12.81 10.59 -7.30
CA TYR A 445 13.39 9.53 -8.11
C TYR A 445 14.88 9.37 -7.76
N MET A 446 15.21 8.36 -6.95
CA MET A 446 16.59 7.92 -6.73
C MET A 446 16.70 6.41 -6.93
N THR A 447 17.71 5.98 -7.69
CA THR A 447 18.03 4.56 -7.82
C THR A 447 18.82 4.08 -6.60
N ASP A 448 18.73 2.80 -6.23
CA ASP A 448 19.49 2.22 -5.11
C ASP A 448 20.99 2.51 -5.22
N HIS A 449 21.55 2.41 -6.43
CA HIS A 449 22.95 2.74 -6.72
C HIS A 449 23.30 4.20 -6.39
N MET A 450 22.41 5.14 -6.65
CA MET A 450 22.65 6.56 -6.31
C MET A 450 22.68 6.76 -4.79
N VAL A 451 21.75 6.09 -4.08
CA VAL A 451 21.72 6.15 -2.62
C VAL A 451 23.00 5.59 -2.03
N ASP A 452 23.45 4.43 -2.50
CA ASP A 452 24.70 3.79 -2.04
C ASP A 452 25.92 4.70 -2.30
N THR A 453 26.03 5.27 -3.50
CA THR A 453 27.14 6.18 -3.84
C THR A 453 27.17 7.43 -2.96
N LEU A 454 26.01 8.01 -2.66
CA LEU A 454 25.92 9.16 -1.75
C LEU A 454 26.34 8.79 -0.32
N ILE A 455 25.91 7.61 0.16
CA ILE A 455 26.29 7.11 1.48
C ILE A 455 27.81 6.90 1.58
N ASP A 456 28.42 6.34 0.55
CA ASP A 456 29.87 6.12 0.49
C ASP A 456 30.63 7.46 0.52
N ASN A 457 30.22 8.43 -0.29
CA ASN A 457 30.79 9.79 -0.28
C ASN A 457 30.69 10.43 1.12
N VAL A 458 29.55 10.28 1.81
CA VAL A 458 29.38 10.79 3.18
C VAL A 458 30.34 10.12 4.15
N ASN A 459 30.50 8.80 4.07
CA ASN A 459 31.44 8.08 4.95
C ASN A 459 32.88 8.55 4.73
N ASP A 460 33.29 8.74 3.48
CA ASP A 460 34.62 9.24 3.13
C ASP A 460 34.86 10.67 3.65
N LEU A 461 33.88 11.56 3.51
CA LEU A 461 33.97 12.93 4.03
C LEU A 461 34.11 12.96 5.55
N ILE A 462 33.37 12.11 6.28
CA ILE A 462 33.49 12.01 7.74
C ILE A 462 34.91 11.59 8.14
N LEU A 463 35.49 10.60 7.44
CA LEU A 463 36.81 10.06 7.75
C LEU A 463 37.97 10.98 7.35
N THR A 464 37.79 11.82 6.34
CA THR A 464 38.89 12.62 5.76
C THR A 464 38.86 14.09 6.13
N LYS A 465 37.68 14.64 6.49
CA LYS A 465 37.50 16.08 6.72
C LYS A 465 37.02 16.43 8.13
N CYS A 466 36.55 15.47 8.92
CA CYS A 466 35.90 15.71 10.21
C CYS A 466 36.58 15.03 11.42
N THR A 467 37.66 14.28 11.19
CA THR A 467 38.54 13.71 12.23
C THR A 467 39.86 14.45 12.24
#